data_AF-A0A7S4JRQ8-F1
#
_entry.id   AF-A0A7S4JRQ8-F1
#
_cell.length_a   1.000
_cell.length_b   1.000
_cell.length_c   1.000
_cell.angle_alpha   90.00
_cell.angle_beta   90.00
_cell.angle_gamma   90.00
#
_symmetry.space_group_name_H-M   'P 1'
#
loop_
_entity.id
_entity.type
_entity.pdbx_description
1 polymer ?
#
loop_
_entity_poly.entity_id
_entity_poly.type
_entity_poly.pdbx_seq_one_letter_code
_entity_poly.pdbx_strand_id
1 'polypeptide(L)'
;MRGEWEVKSKFAGFLFPSKTIPKNKVTADVIVPGFQKVSIAALADVGTDCQYRMRIDERGLDDRSYTLAQQIDAHLGYKAVKEVTYDGVSNPNRLSLAFEPYKTRNAERIELFCNARESELVPNPTKEGLNIFVCSEYVRQVTFSFSQEFGVARQVVGNYAHFWTWREQESSNRLTGNVLTAAYLDPQDPLFFDEPSKPVVVYSHELEAQKVT
;
A
#
# COMPACT_ATOMS: atom_id res chain seq x y z
N MET A 1 -8.68 10.90 15.48
CA MET A 1 -8.16 10.89 14.09
C MET A 1 -9.14 11.34 12.99
N ARG A 2 -10.42 11.68 13.24
CA ARG A 2 -11.35 12.12 12.16
C ARG A 2 -10.90 13.41 11.46
N GLY A 3 -11.23 13.54 10.18
CA GLY A 3 -10.97 14.71 9.35
C GLY A 3 -9.97 14.46 8.22
N GLU A 4 -9.52 15.53 7.59
CA GLU A 4 -8.51 15.49 6.54
C GLU A 4 -7.11 15.73 7.11
N TRP A 5 -6.14 15.01 6.56
CA TRP A 5 -4.75 15.00 7.01
C TRP A 5 -3.82 15.16 5.81
N GLU A 6 -2.78 15.97 6.00
CA GLU A 6 -1.62 16.00 5.13
C GLU A 6 -0.59 14.98 5.65
N VAL A 7 -0.40 13.89 4.91
CA VAL A 7 0.49 12.80 5.28
C VAL A 7 1.79 12.93 4.51
N LYS A 8 2.92 12.92 5.21
CA LYS A 8 4.25 12.71 4.66
C LYS A 8 4.63 11.26 4.87
N SER A 9 5.03 10.60 3.79
CA SER A 9 5.53 9.23 3.79
C SER A 9 6.99 9.25 3.37
N LYS A 10 7.86 8.71 4.22
CA LYS A 10 9.30 8.67 3.99
C LYS A 10 9.78 7.23 3.96
N PHE A 11 10.50 6.85 2.92
CA PHE A 11 11.05 5.51 2.81
C PHE A 11 12.11 5.26 3.89
N ALA A 12 11.90 4.24 4.71
CA ALA A 12 12.77 3.89 5.83
C ALA A 12 13.63 2.65 5.55
N GLY A 13 13.41 1.98 4.41
CA GLY A 13 14.19 0.84 3.95
C GLY A 13 13.37 -0.42 3.71
N PHE A 14 14.08 -1.53 3.53
CA PHE A 14 13.51 -2.83 3.22
C PHE A 14 14.31 -3.97 3.85
N LEU A 15 13.67 -5.12 4.02
CA LEU A 15 14.28 -6.36 4.49
C LEU A 15 13.84 -7.53 3.60
N PHE A 16 14.71 -8.53 3.42
CA PHE A 16 14.39 -9.82 2.79
C PHE A 16 14.32 -10.89 3.88
N PRO A 17 13.11 -11.26 4.36
CA PRO A 17 12.95 -12.19 5.47
C PRO A 17 13.26 -13.65 5.10
N SER A 18 13.14 -14.00 3.81
CA SER A 18 13.40 -15.36 3.34
C SER A 18 14.85 -15.76 3.59
N LYS A 19 15.04 -16.96 4.14
CA LYS A 19 16.36 -17.57 4.32
C LYS A 19 16.71 -18.55 3.20
N THR A 20 15.72 -18.95 2.41
CA THR A 20 15.83 -19.95 1.35
C THR A 20 16.09 -19.31 -0.01
N ILE A 21 15.48 -18.17 -0.30
CA ILE A 21 15.68 -17.43 -1.55
C ILE A 21 16.79 -16.39 -1.35
N PRO A 22 17.94 -16.52 -2.03
CA PRO A 22 19.02 -15.53 -1.96
C PRO A 22 18.55 -14.16 -2.44
N LYS A 23 18.98 -13.09 -1.74
CA LYS A 23 18.64 -11.70 -2.08
C LYS A 23 18.83 -11.37 -3.56
N ASN A 24 19.95 -11.81 -4.16
CA ASN A 24 20.25 -11.54 -5.56
C ASN A 24 19.22 -12.15 -6.53
N LYS A 25 18.59 -13.28 -6.18
CA LYS A 25 17.49 -13.85 -6.96
C LYS A 25 16.24 -12.98 -6.85
N VAL A 26 15.88 -12.56 -5.64
CA VAL A 26 14.72 -11.69 -5.39
C VAL A 26 14.85 -10.36 -6.12
N THR A 27 16.03 -9.74 -6.10
CA THR A 27 16.26 -8.44 -6.75
C THR A 27 16.45 -8.53 -8.26
N ALA A 28 16.78 -9.69 -8.81
CA ALA A 28 16.93 -9.89 -10.25
C ALA A 28 15.58 -10.12 -10.94
N ASP A 29 14.58 -10.58 -10.21
CA ASP A 29 13.24 -10.84 -10.73
C ASP A 29 12.38 -9.58 -10.64
N VAL A 30 12.16 -8.94 -11.79
CA VAL A 30 11.34 -7.73 -11.91
C VAL A 30 9.84 -7.97 -11.65
N ILE A 31 9.41 -9.24 -11.55
CA ILE A 31 8.05 -9.62 -11.18
C ILE A 31 7.87 -9.56 -9.66
N VAL A 32 8.97 -9.62 -8.89
CA VAL A 32 8.89 -9.48 -7.42
C VAL A 32 8.27 -8.11 -7.08
N PRO A 33 7.19 -8.09 -6.30
CA PRO A 33 6.50 -6.85 -5.97
C PRO A 33 7.38 -5.82 -5.27
N GLY A 34 7.20 -4.56 -5.64
CA GLY A 34 7.87 -3.39 -5.07
C GLY A 34 9.09 -2.89 -5.85
N PHE A 35 9.59 -3.64 -6.85
CA PHE A 35 10.69 -3.18 -7.73
C PHE A 35 10.23 -2.46 -9.00
N GLN A 36 8.94 -2.54 -9.33
CA GLN A 36 8.32 -1.79 -10.42
C GLN A 36 7.32 -0.78 -9.86
N LYS A 37 7.23 0.40 -10.49
CA LYS A 37 6.14 1.34 -10.19
C LYS A 37 4.80 0.64 -10.36
N VAL A 38 3.84 0.99 -9.50
CA VAL A 38 2.46 0.47 -9.39
C VAL A 38 2.37 -1.06 -9.19
N SER A 39 3.48 -1.71 -8.83
CA SER A 39 3.44 -3.11 -8.38
C SER A 39 2.71 -3.28 -7.05
N ILE A 40 2.78 -2.28 -6.18
CA ILE A 40 2.01 -2.20 -4.92
C ILE A 40 1.18 -0.91 -4.96
N ALA A 41 -0.15 -0.99 -5.06
CA ALA A 41 -0.99 0.19 -5.22
C ALA A 41 -0.85 1.18 -4.05
N ALA A 42 -0.84 0.68 -2.81
CA ALA A 42 -0.68 1.51 -1.61
C ALA A 42 0.72 2.15 -1.49
N LEU A 43 1.72 1.69 -2.26
CA LEU A 43 3.07 2.24 -2.29
C LEU A 43 3.54 2.25 -3.75
N ALA A 44 2.88 3.06 -4.59
CA ALA A 44 3.01 3.00 -6.05
C ALA A 44 4.43 3.24 -6.57
N ASP A 45 5.29 3.87 -5.78
CA ASP A 45 6.73 3.96 -6.02
C ASP A 45 7.43 3.84 -4.66
N VAL A 46 7.78 2.60 -4.31
CA VAL A 46 8.13 2.19 -2.93
C VAL A 46 9.36 2.93 -2.38
N GLY A 47 10.31 3.31 -3.24
CA GLY A 47 11.53 4.01 -2.80
C GLY A 47 11.39 5.52 -2.71
N THR A 48 10.21 6.07 -2.99
CA THR A 48 9.99 7.51 -3.16
C THR A 48 9.31 8.12 -1.95
N ASP A 49 9.93 9.16 -1.39
CA ASP A 49 9.30 10.02 -0.39
C ASP A 49 8.19 10.85 -1.04
N CYS A 50 7.04 10.94 -0.40
CA CYS A 50 5.89 11.64 -0.95
C CYS A 50 5.03 12.31 0.12
N GLN A 51 4.13 13.19 -0.34
CA GLN A 51 3.16 13.87 0.49
C GLN A 51 1.78 13.80 -0.16
N TYR A 52 0.78 13.36 0.58
CA TYR A 52 -0.58 13.15 0.07
C TYR A 52 -1.64 13.55 1.09
N ARG A 53 -2.87 13.75 0.63
CA ARG A 53 -4.03 13.97 1.50
C ARG A 53 -4.68 12.63 1.83
N MET A 54 -4.97 12.43 3.12
CA MET A 54 -5.75 11.30 3.63
C MET A 54 -7.01 11.85 4.28
N ARG A 55 -8.14 11.17 4.12
CA ARG A 55 -9.39 11.58 4.76
C ARG A 55 -9.99 10.44 5.57
N ILE A 56 -10.36 10.74 6.80
CA ILE A 56 -11.06 9.82 7.71
C ILE A 56 -12.44 10.37 7.98
N ASP A 57 -13.48 9.59 7.65
CA ASP A 57 -14.88 9.97 7.80
C ASP A 57 -15.33 10.05 9.27
N GLU A 58 -16.57 10.50 9.49
CA GLU A 58 -17.14 10.64 10.84
C GLU A 58 -17.32 9.29 11.57
N ARG A 59 -17.36 8.18 10.83
CA ARG A 59 -17.39 6.83 11.41
C ARG A 59 -16.00 6.33 11.79
N GLY A 60 -14.94 7.08 11.44
CA GLY A 60 -13.55 6.69 11.68
C GLY A 60 -12.99 5.78 10.59
N LEU A 61 -13.62 5.73 9.41
CA LEU A 61 -13.20 4.92 8.28
C LEU A 61 -12.43 5.79 7.27
N ASP A 62 -11.38 5.24 6.67
CA ASP A 62 -10.66 5.89 5.58
C ASP A 62 -11.55 6.06 4.34
N ASP A 63 -11.55 7.25 3.75
CA ASP A 63 -12.13 7.52 2.44
C ASP A 63 -11.17 6.96 1.38
N ARG A 64 -11.25 5.64 1.20
CA ARG A 64 -10.30 4.87 0.37
C ARG A 64 -10.21 5.38 -1.05
N SER A 65 -11.33 5.82 -1.64
CA SER A 65 -11.33 6.35 -3.01
C SER A 65 -10.51 7.62 -3.11
N TYR A 66 -10.68 8.52 -2.15
CA TYR A 66 -9.92 9.76 -2.09
C TYR A 66 -8.46 9.49 -1.71
N THR A 67 -8.22 8.84 -0.58
CA THR A 67 -6.88 8.63 -0.01
C THR A 67 -5.99 7.85 -0.97
N LEU A 68 -6.47 6.73 -1.56
CA LEU A 68 -5.65 5.92 -2.45
C LEU A 68 -5.27 6.66 -3.73
N ALA A 69 -6.19 7.44 -4.31
CA ALA A 69 -5.89 8.24 -5.49
C ALA A 69 -4.79 9.28 -5.20
N GLN A 70 -4.92 10.01 -4.10
CA GLN A 70 -3.92 11.00 -3.66
C GLN A 70 -2.57 10.34 -3.38
N GLN A 71 -2.57 9.18 -2.72
CA GLN A 71 -1.36 8.44 -2.39
C GLN A 71 -0.62 7.96 -3.63
N ILE A 72 -1.33 7.40 -4.62
CA ILE A 72 -0.73 6.91 -5.87
C ILE A 72 -0.13 8.08 -6.67
N ASP A 73 -0.89 9.14 -6.88
CA ASP A 73 -0.43 10.32 -7.62
C ASP A 73 0.81 10.95 -6.95
N ALA A 74 0.81 11.01 -5.61
CA ALA A 74 1.95 11.52 -4.84
C ALA A 74 3.20 10.65 -4.98
N HIS A 75 3.08 9.32 -4.89
CA HIS A 75 4.21 8.42 -5.10
C HIS A 75 4.76 8.50 -6.53
N LEU A 76 3.89 8.66 -7.52
CA LEU A 76 4.31 8.77 -8.92
C LEU A 76 4.88 10.15 -9.25
N GLY A 77 4.52 11.19 -8.48
CA GLY A 77 4.92 12.58 -8.70
C GLY A 77 4.12 13.30 -9.80
N TYR A 78 3.00 12.71 -10.23
CA TYR A 78 2.11 13.26 -11.26
C TYR A 78 0.70 12.68 -11.15
N LYS A 79 -0.28 13.41 -11.67
CA LYS A 79 -1.66 12.93 -11.76
C LYS A 79 -1.78 11.79 -12.76
N ALA A 80 -1.98 10.58 -12.25
CA ALA A 80 -2.05 9.33 -13.01
C ALA A 80 -3.38 8.61 -12.80
N VAL A 81 -4.02 8.77 -11.64
CA VAL A 81 -5.29 8.10 -11.33
C VAL A 81 -6.44 8.81 -12.03
N LYS A 82 -7.19 8.04 -12.83
CA LYS A 82 -8.42 8.50 -13.47
C LYS A 82 -9.62 8.33 -12.54
N GLU A 83 -9.73 7.15 -11.93
CA GLU A 83 -10.87 6.77 -11.12
C GLU A 83 -10.51 5.72 -10.08
N VAL A 84 -11.10 5.86 -8.89
CA VAL A 84 -11.17 4.80 -7.88
C VAL A 84 -12.62 4.49 -7.60
N THR A 85 -13.05 3.28 -7.93
CA THR A 85 -14.40 2.78 -7.66
C THR A 85 -14.38 1.88 -6.43
N TYR A 86 -15.08 2.29 -5.38
CA TYR A 86 -15.19 1.55 -4.13
C TYR A 86 -16.59 1.70 -3.55
N ASP A 87 -17.23 0.57 -3.22
CA ASP A 87 -18.49 0.54 -2.50
C ASP A 87 -18.26 -0.08 -1.12
N GLY A 88 -17.99 0.77 -0.13
CA GLY A 88 -17.77 0.35 1.24
C GLY A 88 -19.00 -0.21 1.96
N VAL A 89 -20.18 -0.20 1.35
CA VAL A 89 -21.42 -0.71 1.95
C VAL A 89 -21.77 -2.08 1.38
N SER A 90 -21.90 -2.19 0.05
CA SER A 90 -22.31 -3.44 -0.59
C SER A 90 -21.14 -4.37 -0.93
N ASN A 91 -19.93 -3.82 -1.13
CA ASN A 91 -18.75 -4.58 -1.52
C ASN A 91 -17.45 -4.04 -0.87
N PRO A 92 -17.36 -4.03 0.47
CA PRO A 92 -16.24 -3.42 1.19
C PRO A 92 -14.91 -4.12 0.93
N ASN A 93 -14.90 -5.31 0.36
CA ASN A 93 -13.70 -6.12 0.15
C ASN A 93 -13.11 -5.98 -1.26
N ARG A 94 -13.69 -5.14 -2.12
CA ARG A 94 -13.17 -4.92 -3.47
C ARG A 94 -13.09 -3.43 -3.80
N LEU A 95 -12.00 -3.06 -4.46
CA LEU A 95 -11.80 -1.73 -5.02
C LEU A 95 -11.17 -1.85 -6.41
N SER A 96 -11.65 -1.04 -7.35
CA SER A 96 -11.12 -0.97 -8.71
C SER A 96 -10.46 0.39 -8.95
N LEU A 97 -9.29 0.39 -9.56
CA LEU A 97 -8.49 1.57 -9.88
C LEU A 97 -8.27 1.61 -11.39
N ALA A 98 -8.56 2.73 -12.03
CA ALA A 98 -8.22 2.99 -13.41
C ALA A 98 -7.21 4.13 -13.51
N PHE A 99 -6.21 3.96 -14.38
CA PHE A 99 -5.24 5.00 -14.69
C PHE A 99 -5.67 5.79 -15.93
N GLU A 100 -5.19 7.02 -16.02
CA GLU A 100 -5.27 7.81 -17.24
C GLU A 100 -4.43 7.15 -18.34
N PRO A 101 -4.94 7.05 -19.58
CA PRO A 101 -4.23 6.40 -20.68
C PRO A 101 -2.81 6.92 -20.84
N TYR A 102 -1.85 6.00 -21.00
CA TYR A 102 -0.43 6.29 -21.23
C TYR A 102 0.29 7.02 -20.08
N LYS A 103 -0.33 7.21 -18.90
CA LYS A 103 0.34 7.80 -17.72
C LYS A 103 1.19 6.81 -16.94
N THR A 104 0.90 5.51 -17.04
CA THR A 104 1.78 4.49 -16.48
C THR A 104 1.98 3.36 -17.50
N ARG A 105 3.18 2.80 -17.57
CA ARG A 105 3.46 1.66 -18.45
C ARG A 105 3.16 0.31 -17.77
N ASN A 106 3.06 0.32 -16.45
CA ASN A 106 3.01 -0.89 -15.63
C ASN A 106 1.58 -1.23 -15.18
N ALA A 107 0.62 -0.30 -15.32
CA ALA A 107 -0.78 -0.54 -15.04
C ALA A 107 -1.71 0.40 -15.83
N GLU A 108 -2.74 -0.18 -16.43
CA GLU A 108 -3.91 0.54 -16.95
C GLU A 108 -5.07 0.44 -15.96
N ARG A 109 -5.17 -0.72 -15.28
CA ARG A 109 -6.18 -0.99 -14.26
C ARG A 109 -5.59 -1.87 -13.16
N ILE A 110 -6.00 -1.62 -11.93
CA ILE A 110 -5.72 -2.48 -10.78
C ILE A 110 -7.03 -2.87 -10.10
N GLU A 111 -7.19 -4.15 -9.78
CA GLU A 111 -8.25 -4.64 -8.90
C GLU A 111 -7.63 -5.05 -7.57
N LEU A 112 -8.15 -4.50 -6.47
CA LEU A 112 -7.76 -4.85 -5.11
C LEU A 112 -8.86 -5.69 -4.47
N PHE A 113 -8.47 -6.85 -3.94
CA PHE A 113 -9.32 -7.76 -3.19
C PHE A 113 -8.78 -7.85 -1.77
N CYS A 114 -9.50 -7.27 -0.82
CA CYS A 114 -9.13 -7.33 0.59
C CYS A 114 -9.69 -8.61 1.21
N ASN A 115 -8.78 -9.47 1.65
CA ASN A 115 -9.11 -10.79 2.19
C ASN A 115 -9.33 -10.75 3.71
N ALA A 116 -8.64 -9.85 4.41
CA ALA A 116 -8.76 -9.69 5.85
C ALA A 116 -8.38 -8.27 6.28
N ARG A 117 -9.04 -7.78 7.32
CA ARG A 117 -8.74 -6.52 7.99
C ARG A 117 -8.80 -6.72 9.49
N GLU A 118 -7.85 -6.15 10.19
CA GLU A 118 -7.85 -6.11 11.64
C GLU A 118 -7.50 -4.70 12.10
N SER A 119 -7.99 -4.33 13.27
CA SER A 119 -7.63 -3.07 13.90
C SER A 119 -7.76 -3.20 15.40
N GLU A 120 -6.84 -2.58 16.12
CA GLU A 120 -6.84 -2.54 17.57
C GLU A 120 -6.28 -1.22 18.09
N LEU A 121 -6.66 -0.89 19.32
CA LEU A 121 -6.07 0.20 20.09
C LEU A 121 -5.22 -0.41 21.18
N VAL A 122 -3.93 -0.09 21.18
CA VAL A 122 -2.95 -0.59 22.15
C VAL A 122 -2.47 0.58 23.01
N PRO A 123 -2.34 0.43 24.34
CA PRO A 123 -1.75 1.46 25.18
C PRO A 123 -0.32 1.79 24.73
N ASN A 124 0.05 3.07 24.73
CA ASN A 124 1.41 3.48 24.39
C ASN A 124 2.37 3.17 25.57
N PRO A 125 3.37 2.29 25.39
CA PRO A 125 4.25 1.88 26.48
C PRO A 125 5.20 2.99 26.95
N THR A 126 5.41 4.04 26.16
CA THR A 126 6.34 5.14 26.48
C THR A 126 5.65 6.44 26.87
N LYS A 127 4.34 6.56 26.62
CA LYS A 127 3.55 7.76 26.97
C LYS A 127 2.21 7.36 27.58
N GLU A 128 2.12 7.45 28.90
CA GLU A 128 0.89 7.15 29.65
C GLU A 128 -0.29 8.02 29.17
N GLY A 129 -1.48 7.42 29.07
CA GLY A 129 -2.70 8.10 28.61
C GLY A 129 -2.84 8.26 27.10
N LEU A 130 -1.83 7.92 26.30
CA LEU A 130 -1.91 7.90 24.84
C LEU A 130 -2.05 6.47 24.31
N ASN A 131 -2.71 6.33 23.15
CA ASN A 131 -2.91 5.05 22.48
C ASN A 131 -2.17 5.00 21.14
N ILE A 132 -1.85 3.78 20.72
CA ILE A 132 -1.39 3.44 19.38
C ILE A 132 -2.55 2.74 18.68
N PHE A 133 -3.02 3.32 17.59
CA PHE A 133 -3.93 2.63 16.70
C PHE A 133 -3.11 1.79 15.72
N VAL A 134 -3.39 0.48 15.72
CA VAL A 134 -2.76 -0.47 14.81
C VAL A 134 -3.85 -1.00 13.89
N CYS A 135 -3.59 -1.02 12.59
CA CYS A 135 -4.48 -1.69 11.64
C CYS A 135 -3.68 -2.46 10.60
N SER A 136 -4.26 -3.55 10.14
CA SER A 136 -3.68 -4.41 9.11
C SER A 136 -4.68 -4.68 8.00
N GLU A 137 -4.14 -4.88 6.80
CA GLU A 137 -4.92 -5.27 5.64
C GLU A 137 -4.16 -6.29 4.80
N TYR A 138 -4.83 -7.39 4.48
CA TYR A 138 -4.31 -8.40 3.57
C TYR A 138 -5.00 -8.24 2.21
N VAL A 139 -4.22 -7.92 1.19
CA VAL A 139 -4.72 -7.55 -0.14
C VAL A 139 -4.13 -8.47 -1.20
N ARG A 140 -5.01 -9.04 -2.03
CA ARG A 140 -4.62 -9.56 -3.34
C ARG A 140 -4.83 -8.46 -4.38
N GLN A 141 -3.79 -8.14 -5.12
CA GLN A 141 -3.80 -7.17 -6.19
C GLN A 141 -3.74 -7.88 -7.53
N VAL A 142 -4.59 -7.50 -8.47
CA VAL A 142 -4.50 -7.92 -9.87
C VAL A 142 -4.26 -6.69 -10.73
N THR A 143 -3.07 -6.59 -11.30
CA THR A 143 -2.67 -5.49 -12.18
C THR A 143 -2.82 -5.90 -13.62
N PHE A 144 -3.53 -5.10 -14.41
CA PHE A 144 -3.67 -5.22 -15.85
C PHE A 144 -2.83 -4.15 -16.52
N SER A 145 -1.93 -4.55 -17.43
CA SER A 145 -1.11 -3.66 -18.22
C SER A 145 -1.08 -4.11 -19.68
N PHE A 146 -0.63 -3.23 -20.57
CA PHE A 146 -0.24 -3.64 -21.92
C PHE A 146 1.05 -4.47 -21.82
N SER A 147 1.12 -5.60 -22.54
CA SER A 147 2.39 -6.31 -22.69
C SER A 147 3.30 -5.57 -23.69
N GLN A 148 4.57 -5.98 -23.79
CA GLN A 148 5.47 -5.49 -24.83
C GLN A 148 5.07 -6.00 -26.23
N GLU A 149 4.26 -7.06 -26.30
CA GLU A 149 3.70 -7.60 -27.55
C GLU A 149 2.35 -6.94 -27.86
N PHE A 150 2.22 -6.47 -29.11
CA PHE A 150 1.00 -5.83 -29.57
C PHE A 150 -0.19 -6.78 -29.49
N GLY A 151 -1.26 -6.38 -28.78
CA GLY A 151 -2.49 -7.15 -28.65
C GLY A 151 -2.53 -8.17 -27.50
N VAL A 152 -1.44 -8.33 -26.73
CA VAL A 152 -1.43 -9.22 -25.56
C VAL A 152 -1.55 -8.40 -24.28
N ALA A 153 -2.62 -8.67 -23.52
CA ALA A 153 -2.80 -8.10 -22.18
C ALA A 153 -1.88 -8.83 -21.19
N ARG A 154 -1.13 -8.08 -20.38
CA ARG A 154 -0.37 -8.63 -19.27
C ARG A 154 -1.19 -8.51 -18.00
N GLN A 155 -1.28 -9.61 -17.27
CA GLN A 155 -1.86 -9.66 -15.94
C GLN A 155 -0.77 -10.09 -14.95
N VAL A 156 -0.62 -9.34 -13.87
CA VAL A 156 0.28 -9.68 -12.75
C VAL A 156 -0.55 -9.74 -11.48
N VAL A 157 -0.32 -10.77 -10.67
CA VAL A 157 -1.00 -10.94 -9.40
C VAL A 157 0.02 -10.78 -8.28
N GLY A 158 -0.32 -9.99 -7.27
CA GLY A 158 0.51 -9.78 -6.08
C GLY A 158 -0.30 -9.97 -4.81
N ASN A 159 0.35 -10.46 -3.76
CA ASN A 159 -0.26 -10.65 -2.46
C ASN A 159 0.50 -9.84 -1.41
N TYR A 160 -0.20 -8.97 -0.70
CA TYR A 160 0.37 -7.99 0.23
C TYR A 160 -0.30 -8.06 1.59
N ALA A 161 0.49 -7.78 2.63
CA ALA A 161 -0.03 -7.42 3.93
C ALA A 161 0.53 -6.05 4.31
N HIS A 162 -0.36 -5.10 4.56
CA HIS A 162 -0.03 -3.76 5.01
C HIS A 162 -0.32 -3.65 6.50
N PHE A 163 0.60 -3.09 7.27
CA PHE A 163 0.47 -2.88 8.71
C PHE A 163 0.74 -1.41 9.00
N TRP A 164 -0.29 -0.65 9.34
CA TRP A 164 -0.17 0.73 9.74
C TRP A 164 -0.19 0.85 11.25
N THR A 165 0.63 1.78 11.75
CA THR A 165 0.51 2.25 13.13
C THR A 165 0.36 3.75 13.12
N TRP A 166 -0.55 4.26 13.94
CA TRP A 166 -0.78 5.68 14.16
C TRP A 166 -0.72 5.97 15.66
N ARG A 167 0.16 6.89 16.04
CA ARG A 167 0.36 7.33 17.42
C ARG A 167 -0.16 8.75 17.51
N GLU A 168 -1.11 8.96 18.42
CA GLU A 168 -1.51 10.30 18.78
C GLU A 168 -0.35 11.02 19.48
N GLN A 169 -0.17 12.28 19.15
CA GLN A 169 0.76 13.17 19.85
C GLN A 169 -0.03 14.00 20.86
N GLU A 170 0.68 14.66 21.78
CA GLU A 170 0.07 15.54 22.79
C GLU A 170 -0.79 16.65 22.15
N SER A 171 -0.50 17.03 20.90
CA SER A 171 -1.39 17.85 20.08
C SER A 171 -2.32 16.97 19.23
N SER A 172 -3.62 17.24 19.30
CA SER A 172 -4.66 16.54 18.52
C SER A 172 -4.59 16.76 17.00
N ASN A 173 -3.68 17.61 16.55
CA ASN A 173 -3.48 17.98 15.15
C ASN A 173 -2.28 17.29 14.49
N ARG A 174 -1.55 16.42 15.20
CA ARG A 174 -0.42 15.68 14.64
C ARG A 174 -0.51 14.21 14.99
N LEU A 175 -0.25 13.35 14.00
CA LEU A 175 -0.07 11.92 14.18
C LEU A 175 1.30 11.52 13.65
N THR A 176 1.89 10.49 14.25
CA THR A 176 3.13 9.88 13.76
C THR A 176 2.94 8.38 13.67
N GLY A 177 3.54 7.74 12.70
CA GLY A 177 3.25 6.37 12.39
C GLY A 177 4.32 5.71 11.55
N ASN A 178 4.02 4.49 11.17
CA ASN A 178 4.76 3.81 10.12
C ASN A 178 3.80 2.87 9.39
N VAL A 179 4.13 2.56 8.14
CA VAL A 179 3.53 1.44 7.40
C VAL A 179 4.60 0.42 7.07
N LEU A 180 4.32 -0.84 7.41
CA LEU A 180 5.08 -1.99 6.92
C LEU A 180 4.26 -2.67 5.83
N THR A 181 4.88 -2.92 4.68
CA THR A 181 4.25 -3.68 3.59
C THR A 181 5.05 -4.93 3.33
N ALA A 182 4.47 -6.07 3.65
CA ALA A 182 5.01 -7.40 3.37
C ALA A 182 4.47 -7.89 2.02
N ALA A 183 5.34 -8.30 1.11
CA ALA A 183 4.97 -8.90 -0.16
C ALA A 183 5.26 -10.40 -0.18
N TYR A 184 4.28 -11.16 -0.65
CA TYR A 184 4.30 -12.62 -0.72
C TYR A 184 4.24 -13.07 -2.17
N LEU A 185 4.85 -14.22 -2.45
CA LEU A 185 4.75 -14.87 -3.75
C LEU A 185 3.35 -15.47 -3.92
N ASP A 186 2.81 -15.36 -5.13
CA ASP A 186 1.64 -16.10 -5.57
C ASP A 186 2.03 -17.53 -5.96
N PRO A 187 1.14 -18.54 -5.86
CA PRO A 187 1.41 -19.89 -6.33
C PRO A 187 1.84 -19.99 -7.81
N GLN A 188 1.56 -18.97 -8.61
CA GLN A 188 1.99 -18.88 -10.01
C GLN A 188 3.44 -18.38 -10.18
N ASP A 189 4.07 -17.85 -9.12
CA ASP A 189 5.42 -17.31 -9.20
C ASP A 189 6.48 -18.43 -9.22
N PRO A 190 7.54 -18.30 -10.05
CA PRO A 190 8.56 -19.34 -10.20
C PRO A 190 9.26 -19.74 -8.89
N LEU A 191 9.37 -18.81 -7.95
CA LEU A 191 10.06 -19.00 -6.67
C LEU A 191 9.12 -19.40 -5.53
N PHE A 192 7.82 -19.59 -5.78
CA PHE A 192 6.83 -19.80 -4.73
C PHE A 192 7.17 -20.97 -3.80
N PHE A 193 7.57 -22.11 -4.38
CA PHE A 193 7.89 -23.32 -3.60
C PHE A 193 9.18 -23.20 -2.77
N ASP A 194 10.03 -22.22 -3.07
CA ASP A 194 11.22 -21.95 -2.26
C ASP A 194 10.87 -21.23 -0.95
N GLU A 195 9.80 -20.42 -0.91
CA GLU A 195 9.33 -19.72 0.29
C GLU A 195 7.80 -19.47 0.23
N PRO A 196 6.96 -20.50 0.48
CA PRO A 196 5.51 -20.39 0.31
C PRO A 196 4.78 -19.69 1.46
N SER A 197 5.47 -19.47 2.59
CA SER A 197 4.83 -19.08 3.86
C SER A 197 5.28 -17.75 4.43
N LYS A 198 6.36 -17.16 3.90
CA LYS A 198 6.94 -15.93 4.41
C LYS A 198 6.97 -14.86 3.32
N PRO A 199 6.95 -13.58 3.71
CA PRO A 199 7.15 -12.53 2.75
C PRO A 199 8.57 -12.61 2.18
N VAL A 200 8.68 -12.38 0.87
CA VAL A 200 9.97 -12.31 0.18
C VAL A 200 10.63 -10.96 0.41
N VAL A 201 9.85 -9.90 0.60
CA VAL A 201 10.33 -8.56 0.95
C VAL A 201 9.36 -7.86 1.89
N VAL A 202 9.90 -7.06 2.80
CA VAL A 202 9.15 -6.16 3.66
C VAL A 202 9.68 -4.75 3.48
N TYR A 203 8.81 -3.82 3.13
CA TYR A 203 9.11 -2.40 2.97
C TYR A 203 8.63 -1.62 4.19
N SER A 204 9.37 -0.59 4.59
CA SER A 204 9.02 0.28 5.71
C SER A 204 8.97 1.74 5.26
N HIS A 205 7.90 2.44 5.65
CA HIS A 205 7.84 3.90 5.56
C HIS A 205 7.49 4.51 6.92
N GLU A 206 8.15 5.61 7.25
CA GLU A 206 7.76 6.48 8.35
C GLU A 206 6.66 7.43 7.89
N LEU A 207 5.64 7.62 8.73
CA LEU A 207 4.48 8.46 8.43
C LEU A 207 4.40 9.61 9.43
N GLU A 208 4.21 10.82 8.92
CA GLU A 208 3.81 11.97 9.72
C GLU A 208 2.55 12.58 9.12
N ALA A 209 1.51 12.77 9.93
CA ALA A 209 0.27 13.39 9.47
C ALA A 209 -0.01 14.67 10.24
N GLN A 210 -0.29 15.74 9.51
CA GLN A 210 -0.71 17.04 10.05
C GLN A 210 -2.17 17.29 9.66
N LYS A 211 -3.01 17.63 10.64
CA LYS A 211 -4.43 17.88 10.38
C LYS A 211 -4.58 19.12 9.49
N VAL A 212 -5.45 19.03 8.48
CA VAL A 212 -5.82 20.16 7.63
C VAL A 212 -6.87 20.98 8.38
N THR A 213 -6.55 22.25 8.62
CA THR A 213 -7.45 23.22 9.27
C THR A 213 -8.66 23.55 8.41
#